data_AF-A0A1Y1V074-F1
#
_entry.id   AF-A0A1Y1V074-F1
#
_cell.length_a   1.000
_cell.length_b   1.000
_cell.length_c   1.000
_cell.angle_alpha   90.00
_cell.angle_beta   90.00
_cell.angle_gamma   90.00
#
_symmetry.space_group_name_H-M   'P 1'
#
loop_
_entity.id
_entity.type
_entity.pdbx_description
1 polymer ?
#
loop_
_entity_poly.entity_id
_entity_poly.type
_entity_poly.pdbx_seq_one_letter_code
_entity_poly.pdbx_strand_id
1 'polypeptide(L)' 'MYNGIGLVTPRGSGTNGFVQRNLSHIPNRPKREFKDFKDIPPPSALRKKDKEIIIHEKKREIEIKCIELQDELEEKGENE' A
#
# COMPACT_ATOMS: atom_id res chain seq x y z
N MET A 1 -4.66 44.91 13.32
CA MET A 1 -4.66 43.43 13.42
C MET A 1 -4.96 42.84 12.06
N TYR A 2 -4.29 41.76 11.69
CA TYR A 2 -4.49 41.05 10.42
C TYR A 2 -4.94 39.63 10.72
N ASN A 3 -6.09 39.20 10.18
CA ASN A 3 -6.69 37.89 10.42
C ASN A 3 -6.86 37.51 11.91
N GLY A 4 -7.10 38.50 12.78
CA GLY A 4 -7.21 38.28 14.24
C GLY A 4 -5.89 37.92 14.94
N ILE A 5 -4.75 38.05 14.25
CA ILE A 5 -3.43 37.68 14.75
C ILE A 5 -2.56 38.95 14.91
N GLY A 6 -1.68 38.94 15.92
CA GLY A 6 -0.70 39.98 16.18
C GLY A 6 -1.17 41.07 17.16
N LEU A 7 -0.40 42.16 17.24
CA LEU A 7 -0.69 43.29 18.13
C LEU A 7 -1.71 44.25 17.50
N VAL A 8 -2.51 44.93 18.35
CA VAL A 8 -3.39 46.02 17.91
C VAL A 8 -2.56 47.21 17.42
N THR A 9 -1.54 47.57 18.20
CA THR A 9 -0.52 48.57 17.85
C THR A 9 0.85 48.12 18.36
N PRO A 10 1.96 48.42 17.66
CA PRO A 10 3.32 48.17 18.16
C PRO A 10 3.76 49.21 19.21
N ARG A 11 2.98 50.27 19.44
CA ARG A 11 3.29 51.29 20.45
C ARG A 11 3.13 50.67 21.84
N GLY A 12 4.15 50.80 22.67
CA GLY A 12 4.18 50.24 24.02
C GLY A 12 4.59 48.76 24.08
N SER A 13 4.80 48.07 22.96
CA SER A 13 5.32 46.69 22.95
C SER A 13 6.85 46.60 22.99
N GLY A 14 7.55 47.73 22.86
CA GLY A 14 9.02 47.79 22.86
C GLY A 14 9.67 47.10 21.65
N THR A 15 8.91 46.80 20.60
CA THR A 15 9.36 46.08 19.40
C THR A 15 8.68 46.63 18.15
N ASN A 16 9.14 46.20 16.97
CA ASN A 16 8.63 46.70 15.68
C ASN A 16 7.26 46.12 15.29
N GLY A 17 6.68 45.21 16.10
CA GLY A 17 5.40 44.56 15.82
C GLY A 17 5.40 43.58 14.64
N PHE A 18 6.57 43.08 14.24
CA PHE A 18 6.69 42.09 13.16
C PHE A 18 6.14 40.73 13.59
N VAL A 19 5.23 40.17 12.80
CA VAL A 19 4.55 38.89 13.10
C VAL A 19 4.94 37.86 12.04
N GLN A 20 5.49 36.73 12.49
CA GLN A 20 5.82 35.60 11.62
C GLN A 20 4.86 34.43 11.88
N ARG A 21 4.50 33.70 10.82
CA ARG A 21 3.77 32.43 10.95
C ARG A 21 4.65 31.36 11.61
N ASN A 22 4.08 30.54 12.47
CA ASN A 22 4.77 29.38 13.04
C ASN A 22 4.90 28.27 11.98
N LEU A 23 6.13 27.88 11.64
CA LEU A 23 6.43 26.84 10.65
C LEU A 23 6.11 25.43 11.15
N SER A 24 6.14 25.22 12.46
CA SER A 24 5.84 23.93 13.11
C SER A 24 4.36 23.77 13.46
N HIS A 25 3.53 24.77 13.17
CA HIS A 25 2.11 24.68 13.46
C HIS A 25 1.43 23.68 12.52
N ILE A 26 1.03 22.54 13.07
CA ILE A 26 0.22 21.55 12.36
C ILE A 26 -1.23 22.04 12.42
N PRO A 27 -1.86 22.39 11.28
CA PRO A 27 -3.25 22.81 11.29
C PRO A 27 -4.12 21.63 11.76
N ASN A 28 -5.10 21.92 12.61
CA ASN A 28 -6.16 20.95 12.93
C ASN A 28 -6.90 20.62 11.63
N ARG A 29 -6.53 19.50 11.00
CA ARG A 29 -7.31 18.97 9.89
C ARG A 29 -8.68 18.63 10.43
N PRO A 30 -9.77 18.95 9.73
CA PRO A 30 -11.07 18.40 10.10
C PRO A 30 -10.89 16.89 10.22
N LYS A 31 -11.42 16.29 11.29
CA LYS A 31 -11.52 14.83 11.38
C LYS A 31 -12.25 14.41 10.12
N ARG A 32 -11.52 13.90 9.13
CA ARG A 32 -12.15 13.14 8.06
C ARG A 32 -12.86 12.03 8.80
N GLU A 33 -14.17 11.93 8.63
CA GLU A 33 -14.89 10.74 9.06
C GLU A 33 -14.16 9.57 8.39
N PHE A 34 -13.38 8.85 9.19
CA PHE A 34 -12.80 7.61 8.74
C PHE A 34 -14.02 6.74 8.50
N LYS A 35 -14.36 6.51 7.23
CA LYS A 35 -15.31 5.46 6.89
C LYS A 35 -14.81 4.21 7.58
N ASP A 36 -15.67 3.60 8.38
CA ASP A 36 -15.34 2.36 9.06
C ASP A 36 -14.80 1.38 8.01
N PHE A 37 -13.83 0.53 8.37
CA PHE A 37 -13.26 -0.45 7.45
C PHE A 37 -14.31 -1.33 6.75
N LYS A 38 -15.53 -1.38 7.30
CA LYS A 38 -16.72 -2.06 6.78
C LYS A 38 -17.35 -1.38 5.56
N ASP A 39 -17.19 -0.06 5.41
CA ASP A 39 -17.73 0.74 4.30
C ASP A 39 -16.72 0.89 3.15
N ILE A 40 -15.53 0.33 3.30
CA ILE A 40 -14.53 0.25 2.24
C ILE A 40 -14.92 -0.96 1.38
N PRO A 41 -15.31 -0.77 0.11
CA PRO A 41 -15.58 -1.92 -0.76
C PRO A 41 -14.34 -2.81 -0.79
N PRO A 42 -14.51 -4.15 -0.76
CA PRO A 42 -13.37 -5.06 -0.84
C PRO A 42 -12.54 -4.67 -2.07
N PRO A 43 -11.20 -4.67 -1.97
CA PRO A 43 -10.34 -4.28 -3.07
C PRO A 43 -10.79 -5.04 -4.32
N SER A 44 -11.13 -4.28 -5.37
CA SER A 44 -11.65 -4.80 -6.63
C SER A 44 -10.82 -6.02 -7.03
N ALA A 45 -11.49 -7.17 -7.14
CA ALA A 45 -10.97 -8.50 -7.45
C ALA A 45 -9.45 -8.52 -7.70
N LEU A 46 -8.69 -9.10 -6.75
CA LEU A 46 -7.32 -9.56 -6.92
C LEU A 46 -7.06 -9.84 -8.41
N ARG A 47 -6.12 -9.09 -9.02
CA ARG A 47 -5.79 -9.23 -10.44
C ARG A 47 -5.71 -10.72 -10.76
N LYS A 48 -6.54 -11.18 -11.70
CA LYS A 48 -6.53 -12.59 -12.12
C LYS A 48 -5.08 -12.94 -12.49
N LYS A 49 -4.56 -14.05 -11.96
CA LYS A 49 -3.21 -14.54 -12.26
C LYS A 49 -2.98 -14.53 -13.78
N ASP A 50 -1.77 -14.16 -14.19
CA ASP A 50 -1.42 -14.12 -15.61
C ASP A 50 -1.61 -15.50 -16.25
N LYS A 51 -2.19 -15.51 -17.45
CA LYS A 51 -2.54 -16.77 -18.16
C LYS A 51 -1.30 -17.62 -18.44
N GLU A 52 -0.16 -16.99 -18.68
CA GLU A 52 1.13 -17.66 -18.92
C GLU A 52 1.59 -18.45 -17.70
N ILE A 53 1.43 -17.87 -16.50
CA ILE A 53 1.77 -18.54 -15.23
C ILE A 53 0.90 -19.78 -15.02
N ILE A 54 -0.41 -19.67 -15.29
CA ILE A 54 -1.34 -20.80 -15.16
C ILE A 54 -0.98 -21.94 -16.13
N ILE A 55 -0.60 -21.61 -17.36
CA ILE A 55 -0.20 -22.60 -18.36
C ILE A 55 1.12 -23.26 -17.96
N HIS A 56 2.07 -22.49 -17.42
CA HIS A 56 3.34 -23.02 -16.94
C HIS A 56 3.17 -23.97 -15.76
N GLU A 57 2.34 -23.61 -14.77
CA GLU A 57 2.01 -24.49 -13.64
C GLU A 57 1.43 -25.83 -14.13
N LYS A 58 0.49 -25.81 -15.08
CA LYS A 58 -0.10 -27.04 -15.66
C LYS A 58 0.92 -27.90 -16.40
N LYS A 59 1.85 -27.31 -17.14
CA LYS A 59 2.91 -28.07 -17.83
C LYS A 59 3.85 -28.72 -16.83
N ARG A 60 4.26 -27.96 -15.82
CA ARG A 60 5.14 -28.44 -14.75
C ARG A 60 4.50 -29.62 -13.98
N GLU A 61 3.20 -29.57 -13.70
CA GLU A 61 2.48 -30.69 -13.08
C GLU A 61 2.53 -31.97 -13.92
N ILE A 62 2.50 -31.86 -15.25
CA ILE A 62 2.62 -33.01 -16.16
C ILE A 62 4.06 -33.53 -16.18
N GLU A 63 5.04 -32.62 -16.30
CA GLU A 63 6.47 -32.98 -16.30
C GLU A 63 6.87 -33.71 -15.03
N ILE A 64 6.41 -33.24 -13.86
CA ILE A 64 6.66 -33.90 -12.58
C ILE A 64 6.13 -35.33 -12.59
N LYS A 65 4.89 -35.55 -13.06
CA LYS A 65 4.32 -36.90 -13.14
C LYS A 65 5.07 -37.82 -14.08
N CYS A 66 5.59 -37.29 -15.19
CA CYS A 66 6.42 -38.07 -16.10
C CYS A 66 7.74 -38.48 -15.45
N ILE A 67 8.38 -37.57 -14.71
CA ILE A 67 9.62 -37.85 -13.98
C ILE A 67 9.37 -38.87 -12.87
N GLU A 68 8.33 -38.68 -12.06
CA GLU A 68 7.95 -39.63 -11.00
C GLU A 68 7.70 -41.03 -11.57
N LEU A 69 7.00 -41.12 -12.71
CA LEU A 69 6.75 -42.40 -13.37
C LEU A 69 8.05 -43.03 -13.92
N GLN A 70 8.95 -42.21 -14.46
CA GLN A 70 10.24 -42.69 -14.95
C GLN A 70 11.08 -43.25 -13.79
N ASP A 71 11.20 -42.51 -12.70
CA ASP A 71 11.92 -42.95 -11.50
C ASP A 71 11.35 -44.28 -10.97
N GLU A 72 10.03 -44.42 -10.93
CA GLU A 72 9.37 -45.67 -10.52
C GLU A 72 9.67 -46.86 -11.45
N LEU A 73 9.80 -46.62 -12.76
CA LEU A 73 10.10 -47.67 -13.75
C LEU A 73 11.58 -48.07 -13.68
N GLU A 74 12.48 -47.10 -13.51
CA GLU A 74 13.91 -47.33 -13.29
C GLU A 74 14.15 -48.15 -12.02
N GLU A 75 13.46 -47.84 -10.90
CA GLU A 75 13.53 -48.64 -9.68
C GLU A 75 13.03 -50.08 -9.86
N LYS A 76 12.01 -50.28 -10.71
CA LYS A 76 11.49 -51.61 -11.06
C LYS A 76 12.41 -52.37 -12.02
N GLY A 77 13.48 -51.74 -12.53
CA GLY A 77 14.43 -52.35 -13.47
C GLY A 77 13.89 -52.48 -14.89
N GLU A 78 12.80 -51.78 -15.22
CA GLU A 78 12.28 -51.65 -16.58
C GLU A 78 13.09 -50.56 -17.28
N ASN A 79 14.23 -50.94 -17.88
CA ASN A 79 14.95 -50.06 -18.80
C ASN A 79 14.29 -50.14 -20.18
N GLU A 80 14.25 -49.00 -20.90
CA GLU A 80 13.62 -48.76 -22.22
C GLU A 80 13.34 -49.99 -23.10
#